data_AF-A0A517PTY5-F1
#
_entry.id   AF-A0A517PTY5-F1
#
_cell.length_a   1.000
_cell.length_b   1.000
_cell.length_c   1.000
_cell.angle_alpha   90.00
_cell.angle_beta   90.00
_cell.angle_gamma   90.00
#
_symmetry.space_group_name_H-M   'P 1'
#
loop_
_entity.id
_entity.type
_entity.pdbx_description
1 polymer ?
#
loop_
_entity_poly.entity_id
_entity_poly.type
_entity_poly.pdbx_seq_one_letter_code
_entity_poly.pdbx_strand_id
1 'polypeptide(L)'
;MSCNLLKFIGLCLLCTSCASGLSQPAPMQASNPIQISGNNQDVVWERIVDTIHNYKFAIAKENKLDGRIETEYKVGANLLEPWHGDSVGFDNRLESTLQSIRRRVFVSVTPIEGGYLLGVEAFKEIEDVTTPTASAPGGATFQQELSLRRDLNLVEERSNPDGWIPLGRDPALEQDILESLQIAFSQ
;
A
#
# COMPACT_ATOMS: atom_id res chain seq x y z
N MET A 1 -20.09 -68.95 13.35
CA MET A 1 -21.21 -68.03 13.01
C MET A 1 -20.83 -66.65 13.49
N SER A 2 -20.70 -65.68 12.57
CA SER A 2 -20.79 -64.21 12.78
C SER A 2 -19.82 -63.60 13.82
N CYS A 3 -19.11 -62.50 13.60
CA CYS A 3 -19.52 -61.30 12.89
C CYS A 3 -18.27 -60.45 12.65
N ASN A 4 -18.21 -59.87 11.46
CA ASN A 4 -17.22 -58.90 11.02
C ASN A 4 -17.28 -57.63 11.88
N LEU A 5 -16.36 -57.49 12.85
CA LEU A 5 -16.14 -56.23 13.58
C LEU A 5 -14.70 -55.72 13.35
N LEU A 6 -14.17 -55.94 12.15
CA LEU A 6 -12.78 -55.63 11.80
C LEU A 6 -12.70 -54.83 10.49
N LYS A 7 -13.57 -53.83 10.29
CA LYS A 7 -13.54 -52.95 9.10
C LYS A 7 -13.96 -51.49 9.32
N PHE A 8 -13.84 -50.93 10.52
CA PHE A 8 -14.16 -49.51 10.75
C PHE A 8 -13.12 -48.69 11.54
N ILE A 9 -11.93 -49.23 11.80
CA ILE A 9 -10.81 -48.49 12.40
C ILE A 9 -9.65 -48.50 11.41
N GLY A 10 -9.85 -47.85 10.27
CA GLY A 10 -8.90 -47.88 9.16
C GLY A 10 -9.08 -46.72 8.19
N LEU A 11 -9.50 -45.55 8.67
CA LEU A 11 -9.68 -44.37 7.80
C LEU A 11 -9.28 -43.03 8.46
N CYS A 12 -8.59 -43.02 9.61
CA CYS A 12 -8.27 -41.76 10.29
C CYS A 12 -6.78 -41.57 10.62
N LEU A 13 -5.89 -42.00 9.73
CA LEU A 13 -4.43 -41.87 9.91
C LEU A 13 -3.69 -41.62 8.58
N LEU A 14 -4.30 -40.84 7.67
CA LEU A 14 -3.69 -40.45 6.38
C LEU A 14 -3.78 -38.93 6.08
N CYS A 15 -4.04 -38.08 7.06
CA CYS A 15 -4.05 -36.61 6.87
C CYS A 15 -3.03 -35.86 7.73
N THR A 16 -2.03 -36.53 8.29
CA THR A 16 -0.95 -35.91 9.07
C THR A 16 0.37 -35.99 8.33
N SER A 17 0.45 -35.39 7.14
CA SER A 17 1.73 -35.11 6.46
C SER A 17 1.51 -34.30 5.18
N CYS A 18 1.14 -33.02 5.34
CA CYS A 18 1.45 -31.94 4.39
C CYS A 18 1.48 -30.62 5.17
N ALA A 19 2.18 -30.59 6.31
CA ALA A 19 2.71 -29.35 6.88
C ALA A 19 4.12 -29.14 6.34
N SER A 20 4.29 -29.26 5.02
CA SER A 20 5.40 -28.60 4.34
C SER A 20 5.02 -27.14 4.35
N GLY A 21 5.58 -26.40 5.31
CA GLY A 21 5.44 -24.96 5.35
C GLY A 21 5.63 -24.43 3.93
N LEU A 22 4.70 -23.59 3.49
CA LEU A 22 4.97 -22.64 2.44
C LEU A 22 6.12 -21.76 2.96
N SER A 23 7.35 -22.26 2.87
CA SER A 23 8.52 -21.42 2.73
C SER A 23 8.37 -20.78 1.37
N GLN A 24 7.46 -19.80 1.27
CA GLN A 24 7.62 -18.77 0.26
C GLN A 24 9.04 -18.24 0.48
N PRO A 25 9.91 -18.27 -0.54
CA PRO A 25 11.15 -17.53 -0.44
C PRO A 25 10.77 -16.13 0.01
N ALA A 26 11.33 -15.67 1.13
CA ALA A 26 11.14 -14.30 1.55
C ALA A 26 11.47 -13.44 0.32
N PRO A 27 10.57 -12.53 -0.11
CA PRO A 27 10.82 -11.73 -1.29
C PRO A 27 12.18 -11.07 -1.12
N MET A 28 13.09 -11.32 -2.06
CA MET A 28 14.41 -10.72 -2.03
C MET A 28 14.20 -9.21 -2.11
N GLN A 29 14.43 -8.51 -1.00
CA GLN A 29 14.30 -7.06 -0.97
C GLN A 29 15.30 -6.49 -1.97
N ALA A 30 14.78 -5.90 -3.04
CA ALA A 30 15.56 -5.16 -4.02
C ALA A 30 16.19 -3.97 -3.31
N SER A 31 17.43 -3.66 -3.71
CA SER A 31 18.07 -2.43 -3.28
C SER A 31 17.24 -1.24 -3.74
N ASN A 32 16.95 -0.29 -2.85
CA ASN A 32 16.36 1.00 -3.19
C ASN A 32 17.45 2.07 -3.01
N PRO A 33 17.96 2.71 -4.07
CA PRO A 33 17.51 2.64 -5.47
C PRO A 33 18.01 1.42 -6.27
N ILE A 34 17.30 1.08 -7.35
CA ILE A 34 17.69 0.07 -8.35
C ILE A 34 18.37 0.73 -9.55
N GLN A 35 19.28 0.02 -10.21
CA GLN A 35 19.88 0.45 -11.47
C GLN A 35 19.18 -0.22 -12.66
N ILE A 36 18.82 0.57 -13.66
CA ILE A 36 18.28 0.10 -14.94
C ILE A 36 19.15 0.58 -16.10
N SER A 37 19.22 -0.23 -17.15
CA SER A 37 19.85 0.15 -18.41
C SER A 37 18.83 0.85 -19.29
N GLY A 38 19.17 2.01 -19.84
CA GLY A 38 18.29 2.76 -20.74
C GLY A 38 19.04 3.80 -21.54
N ASN A 39 18.73 3.89 -22.84
CA ASN A 39 19.42 4.82 -23.74
C ASN A 39 18.67 6.15 -23.93
N ASN A 40 17.33 6.12 -23.81
CA ASN A 40 16.48 7.29 -24.04
C ASN A 40 15.65 7.57 -22.79
N GLN A 41 15.81 8.79 -22.25
CA GLN A 41 15.10 9.23 -21.05
C GLN A 41 13.59 9.21 -21.22
N ASP A 42 13.06 9.59 -22.39
CA ASP A 42 11.61 9.63 -22.61
C ASP A 42 11.02 8.23 -22.57
N VAL A 43 11.65 7.24 -23.19
CA VAL A 43 11.18 5.85 -23.17
C VAL A 43 11.19 5.27 -21.75
N VAL A 44 12.25 5.58 -20.99
CA VAL A 44 12.33 5.18 -19.57
C VAL A 44 11.21 5.83 -18.77
N TRP A 45 10.96 7.13 -18.99
CA TRP A 45 9.92 7.88 -18.31
C TRP A 45 8.52 7.31 -18.56
N GLU A 46 8.14 7.12 -19.83
CA GLU A 46 6.83 6.56 -20.20
C GLU A 46 6.65 5.16 -19.60
N ARG A 47 7.71 4.32 -19.61
CA ARG A 47 7.63 2.97 -19.02
C ARG A 47 7.46 2.98 -17.50
N ILE A 48 8.07 3.95 -16.79
CA ILE A 48 7.85 4.14 -15.36
C ILE A 48 6.40 4.56 -15.10
N VAL A 49 5.91 5.55 -15.86
CA VAL A 49 4.53 6.04 -15.79
C VAL A 49 3.53 4.90 -16.03
N ASP A 50 3.73 4.08 -17.06
CA ASP A 50 2.90 2.90 -17.36
C ASP A 50 2.91 1.89 -16.22
N THR A 51 4.08 1.66 -15.61
CA THR A 51 4.21 0.74 -14.47
C THR A 51 3.41 1.23 -13.27
N ILE A 52 3.51 2.52 -12.93
CA ILE A 52 2.73 3.13 -11.83
C ILE A 52 1.22 3.12 -12.15
N HIS A 53 0.83 3.35 -13.40
CA HIS A 53 -0.57 3.26 -13.82
C HIS A 53 -1.17 1.85 -13.69
N ASN A 54 -0.38 0.78 -13.78
CA ASN A 54 -0.87 -0.58 -13.56
C ASN A 54 -1.41 -0.78 -12.13
N TYR A 55 -0.80 -0.11 -11.14
CA TYR A 55 -1.27 -0.05 -9.76
C TYR A 55 -2.50 0.85 -9.54
N LYS A 56 -3.00 1.49 -10.60
CA LYS A 56 -4.16 2.39 -10.57
C LYS A 56 -3.94 3.63 -9.69
N PHE A 57 -2.70 4.09 -9.56
CA PHE A 57 -2.39 5.42 -9.02
C PHE A 57 -2.55 6.47 -10.12
N ALA A 58 -3.22 7.59 -9.79
CA ALA A 58 -3.27 8.76 -10.66
C ALA A 58 -2.00 9.59 -10.47
N ILE A 59 -1.50 10.21 -11.53
CA ILE A 59 -0.28 11.02 -11.47
C ILE A 59 -0.65 12.46 -11.14
N ALA A 60 -0.09 12.99 -10.05
CA ALA A 60 -0.32 14.37 -9.62
C ALA A 60 0.66 15.34 -10.30
N LYS A 61 1.93 14.94 -10.39
CA LYS A 61 2.99 15.80 -10.90
C LYS A 61 4.09 14.97 -11.56
N GLU A 62 4.49 15.44 -12.74
CA GLU A 62 5.64 14.90 -13.47
C GLU A 62 6.66 16.01 -13.69
N ASN A 63 7.89 15.78 -13.26
CA ASN A 63 8.99 16.69 -13.54
C ASN A 63 10.18 15.92 -14.11
N LYS A 64 10.27 15.89 -15.45
CA LYS A 64 11.37 15.22 -16.17
C LYS A 64 12.75 15.83 -15.88
N LEU A 65 12.80 17.13 -15.55
CA LEU A 65 14.07 17.83 -15.27
C LEU A 65 14.62 17.51 -13.88
N ASP A 66 13.75 17.42 -12.88
CA ASP A 66 14.09 17.02 -11.50
C ASP A 66 14.13 15.50 -11.34
N GLY A 67 13.69 14.76 -12.36
CA GLY A 67 13.60 13.30 -12.31
C GLY A 67 12.60 12.80 -11.29
N ARG A 68 11.52 13.54 -11.01
CA ARG A 68 10.51 13.16 -9.99
C ARG A 68 9.13 12.96 -10.57
N ILE A 69 8.50 11.84 -10.21
CA ILE A 69 7.10 11.54 -10.46
C ILE A 69 6.41 11.40 -9.11
N GLU A 70 5.29 12.11 -8.94
CA GLU A 70 4.47 12.08 -7.74
C GLU A 70 3.06 11.66 -8.11
N THR A 71 2.51 10.71 -7.36
CA THR A 71 1.12 10.28 -7.51
C THR A 71 0.18 11.09 -6.62
N GLU A 72 -1.10 11.10 -6.98
CA GLU A 72 -2.14 11.51 -6.04
C GLU A 72 -2.28 10.47 -4.92
N TYR A 73 -2.93 10.89 -3.83
CA TYR A 73 -3.32 9.97 -2.78
C TYR A 73 -4.41 9.03 -3.29
N LYS A 74 -4.18 7.73 -3.11
CA LYS A 74 -5.13 6.67 -3.44
C LYS A 74 -5.52 5.92 -2.18
N VAL A 75 -6.81 5.70 -1.96
CA VAL A 75 -7.30 4.82 -0.89
C VAL A 75 -6.92 3.39 -1.22
N GLY A 76 -6.30 2.72 -0.25
CA GLY A 76 -5.78 1.37 -0.33
C GLY A 76 -6.88 0.34 -0.56
N ALA A 77 -6.62 -0.64 -1.41
CA ALA A 77 -7.55 -1.74 -1.63
C ALA A 77 -7.75 -2.62 -0.39
N ASN A 78 -8.97 -3.11 -0.25
CA ASN A 78 -9.40 -3.99 0.83
C ASN A 78 -9.14 -5.48 0.52
N LEU A 79 -9.48 -6.36 1.47
CA LEU A 79 -9.36 -7.81 1.27
C LEU A 79 -10.29 -8.33 0.16
N LEU A 80 -11.41 -7.64 -0.09
CA LEU A 80 -12.39 -7.99 -1.12
C LEU A 80 -12.03 -7.47 -2.53
N GLU A 81 -10.92 -6.77 -2.67
CA GLU A 81 -10.48 -6.15 -3.92
C GLU A 81 -9.11 -6.71 -4.38
N PRO A 82 -9.02 -8.02 -4.67
CA PRO A 82 -7.75 -8.66 -5.01
C PRO A 82 -7.13 -8.17 -6.33
N TRP A 83 -7.90 -7.53 -7.22
CA TRP A 83 -7.43 -7.01 -8.51
C TRP A 83 -6.71 -5.66 -8.42
N HIS A 84 -6.67 -5.03 -7.24
CA HIS A 84 -5.92 -3.80 -6.99
C HIS A 84 -4.59 -4.12 -6.30
N GLY A 85 -3.46 -3.73 -6.89
CA GLY A 85 -2.11 -4.05 -6.40
C GLY A 85 -1.51 -3.02 -5.43
N ASP A 86 -2.24 -1.99 -5.07
CA ASP A 86 -1.78 -0.88 -4.21
C ASP A 86 -1.62 -1.25 -2.72
N SER A 87 -2.34 -2.26 -2.24
CA SER A 87 -2.15 -2.84 -0.90
C SER A 87 -1.44 -4.20 -1.00
N VAL A 88 -0.13 -4.22 -0.73
CA VAL A 88 0.71 -5.42 -0.81
C VAL A 88 0.67 -6.21 0.50
N GLY A 89 0.31 -7.49 0.42
CA GLY A 89 0.23 -8.40 1.57
C GLY A 89 -1.13 -8.48 2.26
N PHE A 90 -1.35 -9.57 3.00
CA PHE A 90 -2.61 -9.83 3.70
C PHE A 90 -2.86 -8.81 4.82
N ASP A 91 -1.84 -8.50 5.61
CA ASP A 91 -1.96 -7.61 6.77
C ASP A 91 -2.36 -6.19 6.34
N ASN A 92 -1.69 -5.63 5.31
CA ASN A 92 -2.02 -4.32 4.76
C ASN A 92 -3.46 -4.24 4.20
N ARG A 93 -3.95 -5.32 3.60
CA ARG A 93 -5.34 -5.40 3.09
C ARG A 93 -6.36 -5.52 4.22
N LEU A 94 -6.04 -6.30 5.24
CA LEU A 94 -6.88 -6.43 6.43
C LEU A 94 -6.97 -5.08 7.16
N GLU A 95 -5.83 -4.39 7.32
CA GLU A 95 -5.77 -3.06 7.92
C GLU A 95 -6.62 -2.05 7.12
N SER A 96 -6.49 -2.04 5.78
CA SER A 96 -7.30 -1.17 4.90
C SER A 96 -8.80 -1.49 4.98
N THR A 97 -9.15 -2.76 5.25
CA THR A 97 -10.55 -3.20 5.44
C THR A 97 -11.13 -2.69 6.77
N LEU A 98 -10.30 -2.57 7.81
CA LEU A 98 -10.73 -2.09 9.13
C LEU A 98 -10.77 -0.56 9.22
N GLN A 99 -9.85 0.11 8.54
CA GLN A 99 -9.74 1.57 8.57
C GLN A 99 -9.23 2.07 7.22
N SER A 100 -9.80 3.19 6.76
CA SER A 100 -9.37 3.79 5.50
C SER A 100 -7.90 4.20 5.60
N ILE A 101 -7.09 3.60 4.74
CA ILE A 101 -5.68 3.93 4.57
C ILE A 101 -5.51 4.46 3.16
N ARG A 102 -4.73 5.53 2.99
CA ARG A 102 -4.34 6.03 1.68
C ARG A 102 -2.84 6.01 1.52
N ARG A 103 -2.39 5.86 0.27
CA ARG A 103 -0.99 5.81 -0.10
C ARG A 103 -0.69 6.82 -1.19
N ARG A 104 0.52 7.37 -1.15
CA ARG A 104 1.09 8.21 -2.20
C ARG A 104 2.50 7.71 -2.51
N VAL A 105 2.83 7.65 -3.79
CA VAL A 105 4.11 7.14 -4.27
C VAL A 105 4.91 8.27 -4.92
N PHE A 106 6.19 8.31 -4.62
CA PHE A 106 7.19 9.15 -5.24
C PHE A 106 8.20 8.26 -5.95
N VAL A 107 8.46 8.54 -7.21
CA VAL A 107 9.52 7.89 -7.97
C VAL A 107 10.58 8.93 -8.29
N SER A 108 11.83 8.62 -7.96
CA SER A 108 13.00 9.41 -8.31
C SER A 108 13.80 8.71 -9.40
N VAL A 109 14.23 9.47 -10.39
CA VAL A 109 14.94 9.01 -11.59
C VAL A 109 16.22 9.83 -11.70
N THR A 110 17.35 9.21 -11.38
CA THR A 110 18.66 9.87 -11.45
C THR A 110 19.48 9.28 -12.60
N PRO A 111 19.87 10.06 -13.62
CA PRO A 111 20.72 9.57 -14.69
C PRO A 111 22.13 9.25 -14.16
N ILE A 112 22.71 8.14 -14.61
CA ILE A 112 24.08 7.72 -14.27
C ILE A 112 24.82 7.28 -15.54
N GLU A 113 26.13 7.06 -15.42
CA GLU A 113 26.92 6.48 -16.51
C GLU A 113 26.40 5.08 -16.85
N GLY A 114 25.80 4.95 -18.04
CA GLY A 114 25.28 3.67 -18.55
C GLY A 114 23.83 3.36 -18.20
N GLY A 115 23.06 4.28 -17.61
CA GLY A 115 21.64 4.06 -17.36
C GLY A 115 21.00 5.05 -16.39
N TYR A 116 20.02 4.56 -15.61
CA TYR A 116 19.29 5.36 -14.63
C TYR A 116 19.20 4.61 -13.30
N LEU A 117 19.27 5.36 -12.20
CA LEU A 117 18.92 4.91 -10.88
C LEU A 117 17.47 5.29 -10.58
N LEU A 118 16.66 4.30 -10.23
CA LEU A 118 15.27 4.48 -9.84
C LEU A 118 15.12 4.26 -8.35
N GLY A 119 14.65 5.27 -7.64
CA GLY A 119 14.24 5.18 -6.23
C GLY A 119 12.73 5.27 -6.12
N VAL A 120 12.13 4.45 -5.27
CA VAL A 120 10.68 4.48 -5.01
C VAL A 120 10.45 4.73 -3.52
N GLU A 121 9.62 5.71 -3.20
CA GLU A 121 9.21 6.01 -1.83
C GLU A 121 7.69 6.02 -1.77
N ALA A 122 7.10 5.17 -0.94
CA ALA A 122 5.66 5.12 -0.74
C ALA A 122 5.34 5.56 0.67
N PHE A 123 4.42 6.51 0.82
CA PHE A 123 3.98 7.00 2.12
C PHE A 123 2.55 6.56 2.40
N LYS A 124 2.34 6.03 3.61
CA LYS A 124 1.06 5.53 4.11
C LYS A 124 0.48 6.52 5.10
N GLU A 125 -0.81 6.78 4.97
CA GLU A 125 -1.59 7.62 5.89
C GLU A 125 -2.88 6.90 6.27
N ILE A 126 -3.29 7.04 7.52
CA ILE A 126 -4.51 6.46 8.06
C ILE A 126 -5.53 7.55 8.35
N GLU A 127 -6.80 7.28 8.08
CA GLU A 127 -7.87 8.24 8.31
C GLU A 127 -8.09 8.43 9.81
N ASP A 128 -8.03 9.67 10.28
CA ASP A 128 -8.41 10.05 11.64
C ASP A 128 -9.92 10.34 11.68
N VAL A 129 -10.68 9.33 12.10
CA VAL A 129 -12.12 9.44 12.26
C VAL A 129 -12.43 10.17 13.56
N THR A 130 -12.49 11.50 13.51
CA THR A 130 -13.04 12.28 14.64
C THR A 130 -14.50 11.86 14.85
N THR A 131 -14.86 11.49 16.07
CA THR A 131 -16.17 10.93 16.39
C THR A 131 -17.30 11.85 15.89
N PRO A 132 -18.12 11.43 14.91
CA PRO A 132 -19.32 12.17 14.56
C PRO A 132 -20.42 11.70 15.52
N THR A 133 -20.48 12.27 16.72
CA THR A 133 -21.61 12.05 17.65
C THR A 133 -22.96 12.45 17.01
N ALA A 134 -22.95 13.19 15.90
CA ALA A 134 -24.14 13.65 15.19
C ALA A 134 -24.80 12.62 14.24
N SER A 135 -24.07 11.61 13.74
CA SER A 135 -24.59 10.68 12.70
C SER A 135 -25.06 9.32 13.25
N ALA A 136 -24.90 9.06 14.55
CA ALA A 136 -25.47 7.88 15.18
C ALA A 136 -27.00 8.02 15.29
N PRO A 137 -27.81 7.01 14.91
CA PRO A 137 -29.24 7.02 15.16
C PRO A 137 -29.50 7.19 16.67
N GLY A 138 -30.14 8.30 17.07
CA GLY A 138 -30.35 8.67 18.47
C GLY A 138 -29.37 9.71 19.05
N GLY A 139 -28.47 10.28 18.23
CA GLY A 139 -27.49 11.31 18.65
C GLY A 139 -28.04 12.69 19.01
N ALA A 140 -29.37 12.87 19.09
CA ALA A 140 -29.98 14.11 19.57
C ALA A 140 -29.88 14.21 21.11
N THR A 141 -28.68 14.42 21.62
CA THR A 141 -28.48 14.90 23.00
C THR A 141 -28.37 16.42 22.96
N PHE A 142 -29.30 17.09 23.66
CA PHE A 142 -29.27 18.54 23.84
C PHE A 142 -27.94 18.94 24.49
N GLN A 143 -27.13 19.75 23.82
CA GLN A 143 -25.94 20.37 24.41
C GLN A 143 -26.39 21.49 25.35
N GLN A 144 -26.30 21.24 26.66
CA GLN A 144 -26.82 22.14 27.69
C GLN A 144 -25.78 23.07 28.31
N GLU A 145 -24.59 23.20 27.71
CA GLU A 145 -23.57 24.13 28.23
C GLU A 145 -22.72 24.73 27.10
N LEU A 146 -22.92 26.02 26.84
CA LEU A 146 -22.04 26.86 26.02
C LEU A 146 -21.15 27.66 26.96
N SER A 147 -20.17 27.00 27.59
CA SER A 147 -19.08 27.70 28.26
C SER A 147 -18.20 28.36 27.18
N LEU A 148 -17.94 29.66 27.37
CA LEU A 148 -17.23 30.53 26.44
C LEU A 148 -15.88 29.92 26.00
N ARG A 149 -15.82 29.39 24.78
CA ARG A 149 -14.58 29.00 24.12
C ARG A 149 -13.82 30.26 23.73
N ARG A 150 -12.70 30.52 24.42
CA ARG A 150 -11.72 31.52 23.97
C ARG A 150 -10.96 30.92 22.80
N ASP A 151 -11.31 31.36 21.61
CA ASP A 151 -10.66 30.97 20.37
C ASP A 151 -9.28 31.66 20.30
N LEU A 152 -8.26 30.98 20.82
CA LEU A 152 -6.88 31.35 20.61
C LEU A 152 -6.48 30.74 19.27
N ASN A 153 -6.68 31.50 18.20
CA ASN A 153 -6.25 31.14 16.86
C ASN A 153 -4.70 31.15 16.83
N LEU A 154 -4.07 30.08 17.34
CA LEU A 154 -2.70 29.76 17.00
C LEU A 154 -2.72 29.36 15.53
N VAL A 155 -2.07 30.17 14.70
CA VAL A 155 -1.77 29.84 13.31
C VAL A 155 -0.73 28.72 13.35
N GLU A 156 -1.20 27.50 13.59
CA GLU A 156 -0.42 26.31 13.34
C GLU A 156 -0.33 26.14 11.83
N GLU A 157 0.90 26.05 11.33
CA GLU A 157 1.25 25.80 9.95
C GLU A 157 0.66 24.44 9.54
N ARG A 158 -0.61 24.41 9.10
CA ARG A 158 -1.34 23.20 8.69
C ARG A 158 -0.71 22.62 7.43
N SER A 159 0.26 21.73 7.59
CA SER A 159 0.86 20.98 6.48
C SER A 159 0.05 19.73 6.11
N ASN A 160 -0.76 19.20 7.04
CA ASN A 160 -1.61 18.03 6.78
C ASN A 160 -3.08 18.43 6.61
N PRO A 161 -3.79 17.88 5.60
CA PRO A 161 -5.23 18.01 5.54
C PRO A 161 -5.86 17.37 6.79
N ASP A 162 -6.83 18.07 7.35
CA ASP A 162 -7.61 17.63 8.52
C ASP A 162 -8.15 16.21 8.29
N GLY A 163 -7.97 15.29 9.25
CA GLY A 163 -8.48 13.91 9.18
C GLY A 163 -7.55 12.82 8.63
N TRP A 164 -6.25 13.07 8.43
CA TRP A 164 -5.29 12.01 8.03
C TRP A 164 -3.99 12.05 8.84
N ILE A 165 -3.63 10.91 9.42
CA ILE A 165 -2.42 10.72 10.25
C ILE A 165 -1.36 9.99 9.42
N PRO A 166 -0.12 10.53 9.30
CA PRO A 166 0.95 9.86 8.57
C PRO A 166 1.48 8.67 9.38
N LEU A 167 1.54 7.50 8.73
CA LEU A 167 2.12 6.27 9.30
C LEU A 167 3.58 6.03 8.85
N GLY A 168 4.08 6.83 7.90
CA GLY A 168 5.45 6.74 7.41
C GLY A 168 5.55 5.96 6.10
N ARG A 169 6.72 5.36 5.84
CA ARG A 169 7.01 4.65 4.60
C ARG A 169 6.38 3.26 4.56
N ASP A 170 5.92 2.83 3.39
CA ASP A 170 5.40 1.49 3.13
C ASP A 170 6.42 0.66 2.32
N PRO A 171 7.36 -0.03 2.99
CA PRO A 171 8.43 -0.75 2.30
C PRO A 171 7.91 -1.95 1.48
N ALA A 172 6.73 -2.49 1.82
CA ALA A 172 6.16 -3.60 1.07
C ALA A 172 5.70 -3.15 -0.32
N LEU A 173 5.00 -2.00 -0.39
CA LEU A 173 4.60 -1.40 -1.66
C LEU A 173 5.82 -0.90 -2.46
N GLU A 174 6.79 -0.26 -1.79
CA GLU A 174 8.03 0.17 -2.46
C GLU A 174 8.74 -1.00 -3.14
N GLN A 175 8.86 -2.12 -2.42
CA GLN A 175 9.53 -3.30 -2.93
C GLN A 175 8.81 -3.93 -4.13
N ASP A 176 7.49 -4.03 -4.06
CA ASP A 176 6.66 -4.58 -5.13
C ASP A 176 6.72 -3.72 -6.40
N ILE A 177 6.71 -2.39 -6.25
CA ILE A 177 6.89 -1.46 -7.38
C ILE A 177 8.29 -1.57 -7.97
N LEU A 178 9.34 -1.67 -7.14
CA LEU A 178 10.71 -1.85 -7.63
C LEU A 178 10.88 -3.17 -8.40
N GLU A 179 10.27 -4.25 -7.94
CA GLU A 179 10.25 -5.54 -8.64
C GLU A 179 9.52 -5.42 -9.99
N SER A 180 8.34 -4.80 -10.01
CA SER A 180 7.59 -4.53 -11.23
C SER A 180 8.38 -3.68 -12.24
N LEU A 181 9.12 -2.68 -11.77
CA LEU A 181 10.01 -1.87 -12.61
C LEU A 181 11.16 -2.72 -13.17
N GLN A 182 11.83 -3.54 -12.34
CA GLN A 182 12.88 -4.44 -12.83
C GLN A 182 12.35 -5.38 -13.92
N ILE A 183 11.19 -5.97 -13.72
CA ILE A 183 10.53 -6.85 -14.71
C ILE A 183 10.24 -6.06 -15.99
N ALA A 184 9.69 -4.84 -15.88
CA ALA A 184 9.36 -4.00 -17.02
C ALA A 184 10.59 -3.61 -17.86
N PHE A 185 11.77 -3.42 -17.23
CA PHE A 185 13.02 -3.10 -17.95
C PHE A 185 13.84 -4.32 -18.38
N SER A 186 13.49 -5.52 -17.91
CA SER A 186 14.12 -6.77 -18.38
C SER A 186 13.58 -7.27 -19.73
N GLN A 187 12.44 -6.72 -20.18
CA GLN A 187 11.76 -7.04 -21.44
C GLN A 187 12.12 -6.03 -22.55
#